data_AF-A0A093C750-F1
#
_entry.id   AF-A0A093C750-F1
#
_cell.length_a   1.000
_cell.length_b   1.000
_cell.length_c   1.000
_cell.angle_alpha   90.00
_cell.angle_beta   90.00
_cell.angle_gamma   90.00
#
_symmetry.space_group_name_H-M   'P 1'
#
loop_
_entity.id
_entity.type
_entity.pdbx_description
1 polymer ?
#
loop_
_entity_poly.entity_id
_entity_poly.type
_entity_poly.pdbx_seq_one_letter_code
_entity_poly.pdbx_strand_id
1 'polypeptide(L)'
;GALVTATDLPELLGNLQHNVLQNTKLKCKHQPRVKELSWGIDLEKNFPRSSCHFDYIMAADVVYHHPFLDELLLTFDHLCNNDTVILWAMKFRLDKENQFVERFQTLFDLEVISNFPSLNITLYKAMRKGRME
;
A
#
# COMPACT_ATOMS: atom_id res chain seq x y z
N GLY A 1 -12.73 3.35 -12.51
CA GLY A 1 -11.94 2.72 -13.58
C GLY A 1 -10.55 3.31 -13.61
N ALA A 2 -9.75 3.01 -12.59
CA ALA A 2 -8.38 3.49 -12.44
C ALA A 2 -7.38 2.71 -13.30
N LEU A 3 -6.17 3.23 -13.48
CA LEU A 3 -5.02 2.49 -13.99
C LEU A 3 -4.30 1.82 -12.82
N VAL A 4 -4.56 0.52 -12.62
CA VAL A 4 -4.11 -0.20 -11.42
C VAL A 4 -2.83 -0.98 -11.73
N THR A 5 -1.86 -0.90 -10.81
CA THR A 5 -0.76 -1.87 -10.70
C THR A 5 -0.94 -2.64 -9.39
N ALA A 6 -1.32 -3.91 -9.49
CA ALA A 6 -1.43 -4.81 -8.35
C ALA A 6 -0.07 -5.50 -8.13
N THR A 7 0.37 -5.55 -6.88
CA THR A 7 1.70 -6.04 -6.54
C THR A 7 1.67 -7.05 -5.42
N ASP A 8 2.60 -8.00 -5.48
CA ASP A 8 2.81 -8.99 -4.43
C ASP A 8 4.23 -9.59 -4.56
N LEU A 9 4.54 -10.55 -3.69
CA LEU A 9 5.75 -11.37 -3.75
C LEU A 9 5.80 -12.20 -5.05
N PRO A 10 7.01 -12.52 -5.57
CA PRO A 10 7.19 -13.23 -6.84
C PRO A 10 6.36 -14.51 -6.96
N GLU A 11 6.33 -15.31 -5.89
CA GLU A 11 5.63 -16.59 -5.81
C GLU A 11 4.10 -16.46 -5.85
N LEU A 12 3.55 -15.27 -5.54
CA LEU A 12 2.12 -15.00 -5.51
C LEU A 12 1.61 -14.40 -6.84
N LEU A 13 2.50 -13.93 -7.72
CA LEU A 13 2.12 -13.23 -8.95
C LEU A 13 1.28 -14.07 -9.91
N GLY A 14 1.53 -15.38 -9.99
CA GLY A 14 0.75 -16.26 -10.87
C GLY A 14 -0.73 -16.29 -10.50
N ASN A 15 -1.02 -16.46 -9.20
CA ASN A 15 -2.39 -16.47 -8.69
C ASN A 15 -3.04 -15.07 -8.74
N LEU A 16 -2.27 -14.04 -8.40
CA LEU A 16 -2.73 -12.65 -8.52
C LEU A 16 -3.11 -12.31 -9.97
N GLN A 17 -2.25 -12.64 -10.94
CA GLN A 17 -2.50 -12.42 -12.36
C GLN A 17 -3.74 -13.17 -12.85
N HIS A 18 -3.92 -14.41 -12.41
CA HIS A 18 -5.11 -15.19 -12.73
C HIS A 18 -6.39 -14.50 -12.22
N ASN A 19 -6.44 -14.16 -10.93
CA ASN A 19 -7.62 -13.54 -10.30
C ASN A 19 -7.95 -12.19 -10.92
N VAL A 20 -6.94 -11.35 -11.18
CA VAL A 20 -7.10 -10.08 -11.86
C VAL A 20 -7.70 -10.29 -13.25
N LEU A 21 -7.17 -11.21 -14.05
CA LEU A 21 -7.66 -11.43 -15.42
C LEU A 21 -9.10 -11.94 -15.45
N GLN A 22 -9.44 -12.92 -14.62
CA GLN A 22 -10.79 -13.50 -14.59
C GLN A 22 -11.87 -12.44 -14.29
N ASN A 23 -11.54 -11.46 -13.44
CA ASN A 23 -12.49 -10.45 -13.00
C ASN A 23 -12.49 -9.17 -13.86
N THR A 24 -11.41 -8.90 -14.63
CA THR A 24 -11.24 -7.60 -15.31
C THR A 24 -11.14 -7.69 -16.83
N LYS A 25 -10.81 -8.85 -17.40
CA LYS A 25 -10.62 -9.02 -18.84
C LYS A 25 -11.88 -8.60 -19.61
N LEU A 26 -11.71 -7.62 -20.50
CA LEU A 26 -12.78 -7.02 -21.32
C LEU A 26 -13.91 -6.33 -20.52
N LYS A 27 -13.72 -6.13 -19.21
CA LYS A 27 -14.71 -5.53 -18.30
C LYS A 27 -14.25 -4.18 -17.72
N CYS A 28 -13.00 -3.79 -17.97
CA CYS A 28 -12.40 -2.58 -17.38
C CYS A 28 -11.96 -1.57 -18.44
N LYS A 29 -12.09 -0.27 -18.12
CA LYS A 29 -11.60 0.84 -18.94
C LYS A 29 -10.08 0.77 -19.17
N HIS A 30 -9.34 0.35 -18.15
CA HIS A 30 -7.90 0.13 -18.21
C HIS A 30 -7.62 -1.27 -17.68
N GLN A 31 -6.83 -2.05 -18.43
CA GLN A 31 -6.40 -3.37 -18.00
C GLN A 31 -5.42 -3.23 -16.83
N PRO A 32 -5.68 -3.82 -15.64
CA PRO A 32 -4.73 -3.77 -14.54
C PRO A 32 -3.44 -4.50 -14.89
N ARG A 33 -2.32 -3.96 -14.40
CA ARG A 33 -1.00 -4.58 -14.45
C ARG A 33 -0.76 -5.37 -13.18
N VAL A 34 -0.10 -6.52 -13.30
CA VAL A 34 0.44 -7.25 -12.16
C VAL A 34 1.95 -7.17 -12.24
N LYS A 35 2.60 -6.84 -11.11
CA LYS A 35 4.03 -6.63 -11.05
C LYS A 35 4.58 -7.05 -9.69
N GLU A 36 5.77 -7.61 -9.68
CA GLU A 36 6.48 -7.91 -8.45
C GLU A 36 6.72 -6.65 -7.62
N LEU A 37 6.49 -6.75 -6.31
CA LEU A 37 7.00 -5.81 -5.32
C LEU A 37 7.25 -6.55 -4.01
N SER A 38 8.52 -6.89 -3.78
CA SER A 38 9.00 -7.26 -2.45
C SER A 38 9.35 -5.98 -1.69
N TRP A 39 8.76 -5.78 -0.51
CA TRP A 39 8.92 -4.53 0.25
C TRP A 39 10.39 -4.22 0.51
N GLY A 40 10.78 -2.96 0.33
CA GLY A 40 12.15 -2.49 0.57
C GLY A 40 13.20 -2.95 -0.45
N ILE A 41 12.86 -3.81 -1.42
CA ILE A 41 13.81 -4.40 -2.37
C ILE A 41 13.72 -3.72 -3.73
N ASP A 42 14.86 -3.27 -4.27
CA ASP A 42 15.01 -2.74 -5.63
C ASP A 42 13.97 -1.65 -6.00
N LEU A 43 13.52 -0.86 -5.03
CA LEU A 43 12.39 0.07 -5.21
C LEU A 43 12.66 1.13 -6.29
N GLU A 44 13.83 1.77 -6.31
CA GLU A 44 14.15 2.77 -7.35
C GLU A 44 14.39 2.12 -8.72
N LYS A 45 14.89 0.89 -8.77
CA LYS A 45 15.11 0.16 -10.02
C LYS A 45 13.79 -0.26 -10.65
N ASN A 46 12.85 -0.76 -9.84
CA ASN A 46 11.59 -1.30 -10.32
C ASN A 46 10.48 -0.25 -10.36
N PHE A 47 10.46 0.70 -9.43
CA PHE A 47 9.47 1.77 -9.29
C PHE A 47 10.17 3.13 -9.14
N PRO A 48 10.96 3.57 -10.14
CA PRO A 48 11.73 4.81 -10.05
C PRO A 48 10.83 6.02 -9.80
N ARG A 49 11.14 6.83 -8.78
CA ARG A 49 10.32 8.00 -8.42
C ARG A 49 10.19 9.01 -9.56
N SER A 50 11.17 9.05 -10.47
CA SER A 50 11.20 9.93 -11.64
C SER A 50 10.13 9.64 -12.69
N SER A 51 9.58 8.42 -12.71
CA SER A 51 8.62 8.01 -13.75
C SER A 51 7.44 7.18 -13.24
N CYS A 52 7.49 6.71 -11.99
CA CYS A 52 6.39 6.05 -11.32
C CYS A 52 5.71 7.03 -10.36
N HIS A 53 4.50 7.42 -10.71
CA HIS A 53 3.65 8.29 -9.91
C HIS A 53 2.31 7.60 -9.68
N PHE A 54 1.88 7.55 -8.43
CA PHE A 54 0.60 6.97 -8.03
C PHE A 54 -0.25 8.03 -7.35
N ASP A 55 -1.43 8.32 -7.88
CA ASP A 55 -2.40 9.19 -7.21
C ASP A 55 -2.88 8.53 -5.89
N TYR A 56 -3.00 7.20 -5.90
CA TYR A 56 -3.44 6.41 -4.76
C TYR A 56 -2.55 5.20 -4.52
N ILE A 57 -2.25 4.94 -3.26
CA ILE A 57 -1.71 3.66 -2.78
C ILE A 57 -2.78 2.99 -1.93
N MET A 58 -3.08 1.72 -2.20
CA MET A 58 -4.06 0.95 -1.42
C MET A 58 -3.37 -0.23 -0.76
N ALA A 59 -3.58 -0.39 0.54
CA ALA A 59 -3.07 -1.50 1.32
C ALA A 59 -4.17 -2.06 2.23
N ALA A 60 -4.28 -3.39 2.29
CA ALA A 60 -5.24 -4.06 3.14
C ALA A 60 -4.54 -5.17 3.91
N ASP A 61 -4.57 -5.08 5.23
CA ASP A 61 -4.09 -6.09 6.17
C ASP A 61 -2.61 -6.48 6.01
N VAL A 62 -1.79 -5.52 5.57
CA VAL A 62 -0.35 -5.70 5.32
C VAL A 62 0.52 -5.61 6.59
N VAL A 63 -0.06 -5.18 7.72
CA VAL A 63 0.64 -5.05 9.00
C VAL A 63 0.18 -6.17 9.92
N TYR A 64 1.06 -7.16 10.13
CA TYR A 64 0.84 -8.29 11.04
C TYR A 64 2.20 -8.77 11.58
N HIS A 65 2.22 -9.93 12.23
CA HIS A 65 3.47 -10.51 12.74
C HIS A 65 4.37 -11.05 11.62
N HIS A 66 5.23 -10.19 11.08
CA HIS A 66 6.34 -10.54 10.18
C HIS A 66 7.55 -9.61 10.45
N PRO A 67 8.78 -9.98 10.04
CA PRO A 67 9.97 -9.18 10.32
C PRO A 67 10.10 -7.94 9.42
N PHE A 68 9.36 -7.88 8.31
CA PHE A 68 9.53 -6.89 7.24
C PHE A 68 8.74 -5.58 7.39
N LEU A 69 8.48 -5.15 8.63
CA LEU A 69 7.68 -3.94 8.88
C LEU A 69 8.43 -2.66 8.51
N ASP A 70 9.76 -2.65 8.63
CA ASP A 70 10.57 -1.48 8.28
C ASP A 70 10.64 -1.31 6.77
N GLU A 71 10.78 -2.42 6.04
CA GLU A 71 10.76 -2.48 4.58
C GLU A 71 9.39 -2.09 4.02
N LEU A 72 8.31 -2.46 4.70
CA LEU A 72 6.96 -1.99 4.35
C LEU A 72 6.86 -0.46 4.48
N LEU A 73 7.38 0.13 5.57
CA LEU A 73 7.38 1.58 5.76
C LEU A 73 8.24 2.29 4.70
N LEU A 74 9.43 1.74 4.39
CA LEU A 74 10.29 2.22 3.29
C LEU A 74 9.56 2.19 1.95
N THR A 75 8.75 1.16 1.71
CA THR A 75 7.94 1.03 0.48
C THR A 75 6.86 2.10 0.40
N PHE A 76 6.13 2.35 1.49
CA PHE A 76 5.16 3.46 1.53
C PHE A 76 5.84 4.80 1.26
N ASP A 77 6.97 5.07 1.91
CA ASP A 77 7.73 6.30 1.66
C ASP A 77 8.24 6.39 0.22
N HIS A 78 8.69 5.28 -0.36
CA HIS A 78 9.17 5.25 -1.74
C HIS A 78 8.10 5.59 -2.76
N LEU A 79 6.92 4.98 -2.62
CA LEU A 79 5.85 5.12 -3.61
C LEU A 79 5.01 6.39 -3.42
N CYS A 80 5.00 6.96 -2.22
CA CYS A 80 4.16 8.13 -1.90
C CYS A 80 4.86 9.44 -2.28
N ASN A 81 4.27 10.18 -3.23
CA ASN A 81 4.62 11.56 -3.53
C ASN A 81 3.81 12.53 -2.63
N ASN A 82 4.00 13.84 -2.81
CA ASN A 82 3.35 14.88 -1.98
C ASN A 82 1.82 14.92 -2.18
N ASP A 83 1.35 14.50 -3.34
CA ASP A 83 -0.05 14.48 -3.79
C ASP A 83 -0.64 13.06 -3.79
N THR A 84 0.13 12.04 -3.44
CA THR A 84 -0.34 10.67 -3.29
C THR A 84 -1.21 10.52 -2.03
N VAL A 85 -2.35 9.86 -2.18
CA VAL A 85 -3.21 9.47 -1.05
C VAL A 85 -3.07 7.98 -0.76
N ILE A 86 -2.71 7.64 0.47
CA ILE A 86 -2.67 6.26 0.94
C ILE A 86 -4.03 5.92 1.56
N LEU A 87 -4.66 4.84 1.10
CA LEU A 87 -5.82 4.23 1.74
C LEU A 87 -5.38 2.90 2.35
N TRP A 88 -5.39 2.82 3.67
CA TRP A 88 -4.85 1.68 4.39
C TRP A 88 -5.89 1.12 5.36
N ALA A 89 -6.36 -0.10 5.09
CA ALA A 89 -7.21 -0.84 6.00
C ALA A 89 -6.38 -1.82 6.81
N MET A 90 -6.52 -1.83 8.13
CA MET A 90 -5.85 -2.80 9.00
C MET A 90 -6.83 -3.42 9.99
N LYS A 91 -6.60 -4.69 10.31
CA LYS A 91 -7.22 -5.34 11.47
C LYS A 91 -6.23 -5.36 12.62
N PHE A 92 -6.58 -4.74 13.74
CA PHE A 92 -5.74 -4.75 14.93
C PHE A 92 -5.74 -6.15 15.58
N ARG A 93 -4.57 -6.70 15.88
CA ARG A 93 -4.39 -8.02 16.51
C ARG A 93 -3.35 -8.00 17.63
N LEU A 94 -2.34 -7.14 17.57
CA LEU A 94 -1.18 -7.15 18.48
C LEU A 94 -0.60 -5.75 18.73
N ASP A 95 0.10 -5.58 19.86
CA ASP A 95 0.74 -4.31 20.26
C ASP A 95 1.80 -3.80 19.26
N LYS A 96 2.50 -4.70 18.57
CA LYS A 96 3.51 -4.34 17.55
C LYS A 96 2.90 -3.51 16.40
N GLU A 97 1.61 -3.65 16.16
CA GLU A 97 0.90 -2.91 15.10
C GLU A 97 0.72 -1.44 15.49
N ASN A 98 0.54 -1.16 16.78
CA ASN A 98 0.49 0.22 17.30
C ASN A 98 1.84 0.92 17.07
N GLN A 99 2.97 0.23 17.29
CA GLN A 99 4.30 0.77 17.00
C GLN A 99 4.53 1.04 15.51
N PHE A 100 3.92 0.26 14.61
CA PHE A 100 3.97 0.55 13.19
C PHE A 100 3.20 1.84 12.87
N VAL A 101 1.99 2.00 13.41
CA VAL A 101 1.18 3.22 13.22
C VAL A 101 1.93 4.46 13.70
N GLU A 102 2.56 4.40 14.88
CA GLU A 102 3.36 5.52 15.42
C GLU A 102 4.51 5.91 14.48
N ARG A 103 5.27 4.92 13.97
CA ARG A 103 6.36 5.15 13.00
C ARG A 103 5.83 5.67 11.67
N PHE A 104 4.71 5.14 11.20
CA PHE A 104 4.04 5.62 9.98
C PHE A 104 3.64 7.10 10.12
N GLN A 105 3.11 7.50 11.28
CA GLN A 105 2.76 8.88 11.58
C GLN A 105 3.96 9.84 11.66
N THR A 106 5.21 9.35 11.73
CA THR A 106 6.38 10.23 11.62
C THR A 106 6.57 10.79 10.21
N LEU A 107 6.10 10.06 9.18
CA LEU A 107 6.25 10.41 7.76
C LEU A 107 4.96 10.93 7.12
N PHE A 108 3.81 10.47 7.63
CA PHE A 108 2.50 10.73 7.03
C PHE A 108 1.52 11.34 8.03
N ASP A 109 0.69 12.26 7.56
CA ASP A 109 -0.50 12.70 8.27
C ASP A 109 -1.58 11.63 8.10
N LEU A 110 -2.09 11.12 9.21
CA LEU A 110 -2.99 9.96 9.25
C LEU A 110 -4.36 10.37 9.78
N GLU A 111 -5.41 10.09 9.00
CA GLU A 111 -6.82 10.36 9.30
C GLU A 111 -7.60 9.04 9.33
N VAL A 112 -8.43 8.84 10.36
CA VAL A 112 -9.37 7.72 10.39
C VAL A 112 -10.59 8.07 9.53
N ILE A 113 -10.82 7.28 8.47
CA ILE A 113 -11.98 7.47 7.59
C ILE A 113 -13.18 6.67 8.07
N SER A 114 -12.95 5.45 8.58
CA SER A 114 -14.01 4.59 9.08
C SER A 114 -13.47 3.57 10.08
N ASN A 115 -14.29 3.27 11.09
CA ASN A 115 -14.02 2.22 12.06
C ASN A 115 -15.08 1.12 11.93
N PHE A 116 -14.65 -0.13 12.00
CA PHE A 116 -15.50 -1.33 12.00
C PHE A 116 -15.21 -2.15 13.27
N PRO A 117 -15.75 -1.75 14.43
CA PRO A 117 -15.38 -2.34 15.72
C PRO A 117 -15.67 -3.84 15.82
N SER A 118 -16.77 -4.30 15.23
CA SER A 118 -17.13 -5.73 15.22
C SER A 118 -16.11 -6.62 14.48
N LEU A 119 -15.33 -6.04 13.57
CA LEU A 119 -14.29 -6.73 12.81
C LEU A 119 -12.89 -6.43 13.34
N ASN A 120 -12.77 -5.49 14.28
CA ASN A 120 -11.54 -4.84 14.72
C ASN A 120 -10.74 -4.24 13.55
N ILE A 121 -11.44 -3.68 12.55
CA ILE A 121 -10.83 -3.08 11.36
C ILE A 121 -10.97 -1.56 11.39
N THR A 122 -9.90 -0.87 11.03
CA THR A 122 -9.90 0.58 10.82
C THR A 122 -9.41 0.90 9.41
N LEU A 123 -10.12 1.79 8.72
CA LEU A 123 -9.71 2.36 7.44
C LEU A 123 -9.10 3.74 7.68
N TYR A 124 -7.84 3.88 7.31
CA TYR A 124 -7.10 5.12 7.35
C TYR A 124 -6.96 5.73 5.95
N LYS A 125 -6.91 7.06 5.93
CA LYS A 125 -6.35 7.85 4.84
C LYS A 125 -5.06 8.47 5.35
N ALA A 126 -4.02 8.47 4.52
CA ALA A 126 -2.80 9.16 4.82
C ALA A 126 -2.26 9.95 3.64
N MET A 127 -1.53 11.02 3.93
CA MET A 127 -0.78 11.80 2.96
C MET A 127 0.59 12.14 3.53
N ARG A 128 1.57 12.37 2.67
CA ARG A 128 2.91 12.76 3.11
C ARG A 128 2.83 14.07 3.91
N LYS A 129 3.49 14.10 5.07
CA LYS A 129 3.63 15.35 5.83
C LYS A 129 4.31 16.40 4.97
N GLY A 130 3.72 17.59 4.91
CA GLY A 130 4.40 18.74 4.31
C GLY A 130 5.73 18.94 5.03
N ARG A 131 6.84 18.97 4.28
CA ARG A 131 8.10 19.41 4.87
C ARG A 131 7.87 20.85 5.34
N MET A 132 7.97 21.10 6.64
CA MET A 132 8.23 22.46 7.09
C MET A 132 9.57 22.83 6.47
N GLU A 133 9.55 23.74 5.49
CA GLU A 133 10.75 24.38 4.96
C GLU A 133 11.50 25.12 6.06
#